data_AF-A0A0F8D1B8-F1
#
_entry.id   AF-A0A0F8D1B8-F1
#
_cell.length_a   1.000
_cell.length_b   1.000
_cell.length_c   1.000
_cell.angle_alpha   90.00
_cell.angle_beta   90.00
_cell.angle_gamma   90.00
#
_symmetry.space_group_name_H-M   'P 1'
#
loop_
_entity.id
_entity.type
_entity.pdbx_description
1 polymer ?
#
loop_
_entity_poly.entity_id
_entity_poly.type
_entity_poly.pdbx_seq_one_letter_code
_entity_poly.pdbx_strand_id
1 'polypeptide(L)'
;MECVKQGQKVIFIDTEGLSPVRFKQIAGENAKEIARSIIIYEPLSFEEQYASVREVERIAGENIGLVILDSATSYYRFELEDEETGIKSRRELANQIGFLHALARKHGFVAVITNQVYSNIIAGGVRPLGGSSLEHISKTIIQLEKTGEGTRRATLFKHRSRPEGTNAEFKITAEGIR
;
A
#
# COMPACT_ATOMS: atom_id res chain seq x y z
N MET A 1 1.77 6.76 12.36
CA MET A 1 1.74 7.10 13.80
C MET A 1 2.95 6.51 14.51
N GLU A 2 3.06 5.17 14.60
CA GLU A 2 4.13 4.53 15.37
C GLU A 2 5.53 4.84 14.85
N CYS A 3 5.78 4.78 13.52
CA CYS A 3 7.07 5.16 12.94
C CYS A 3 7.48 6.60 13.30
N VAL A 4 6.53 7.53 13.29
CA VAL A 4 6.80 8.94 13.64
C VAL A 4 7.15 9.10 15.11
N LYS A 5 6.47 8.36 16.01
CA LYS A 5 6.82 8.33 17.44
C LYS A 5 8.23 7.77 17.69
N GLN A 6 8.73 6.92 16.80
CA GLN A 6 10.10 6.41 16.83
C GLN A 6 11.12 7.36 16.18
N GLY A 7 10.70 8.59 15.80
CA GLY A 7 11.57 9.59 15.18
C GLY A 7 11.88 9.36 13.71
N GLN A 8 11.14 8.45 13.04
CA GLN A 8 11.32 8.15 11.63
C GLN A 8 10.36 8.93 10.75
N LYS A 9 10.76 9.20 9.50
CA LYS A 9 9.88 9.78 8.49
C LYS A 9 9.00 8.71 7.83
N VAL A 10 7.83 9.14 7.37
CA VAL A 10 6.91 8.32 6.59
C VAL A 10 6.68 8.98 5.24
N ILE A 11 6.71 8.19 4.16
CA ILE A 11 6.28 8.64 2.84
C ILE A 11 4.94 8.00 2.52
N PHE A 12 3.98 8.81 2.08
CA PHE A 12 2.76 8.38 1.42
C PHE A 12 2.83 8.77 -0.06
N ILE A 13 2.65 7.81 -0.95
CA ILE A 13 2.37 8.02 -2.37
C ILE A 13 0.91 7.65 -2.56
N ASP A 14 0.05 8.66 -2.64
CA ASP A 14 -1.39 8.53 -2.56
C ASP A 14 -2.06 8.88 -3.89
N THR A 15 -2.80 7.92 -4.45
CA THR A 15 -3.57 8.05 -5.69
C THR A 15 -5.07 8.12 -5.46
N GLU A 16 -5.54 7.80 -4.24
CA GLU A 16 -6.97 7.68 -3.92
C GLU A 16 -7.49 8.83 -3.03
N GLY A 17 -6.61 9.59 -2.38
CA GLY A 17 -6.94 10.79 -1.61
C GLY A 17 -6.93 10.55 -0.10
N LEU A 18 -5.85 10.95 0.56
CA LEU A 18 -5.65 10.84 1.99
C LEU A 18 -6.56 11.83 2.73
N SER A 19 -7.50 11.33 3.52
CA SER A 19 -8.42 12.18 4.29
C SER A 19 -7.70 12.93 5.43
N PRO A 20 -7.57 14.27 5.38
CA PRO A 20 -6.96 15.04 6.45
C PRO A 20 -7.82 15.04 7.72
N VAL A 21 -9.14 14.92 7.55
CA VAL A 21 -10.10 14.79 8.66
C VAL A 21 -9.85 13.49 9.42
N ARG A 22 -9.71 12.38 8.69
CA ARG A 22 -9.43 11.07 9.30
C ARG A 22 -8.06 11.04 9.97
N PHE A 23 -7.04 11.64 9.35
CA PHE A 23 -5.72 11.78 9.95
C PHE A 23 -5.79 12.55 11.27
N LYS A 24 -6.42 13.74 11.30
CA LYS A 24 -6.57 14.53 12.52
C LYS A 24 -7.35 13.80 13.60
N GLN A 25 -8.41 13.08 13.23
CA GLN A 25 -9.22 12.30 14.16
C GLN A 25 -8.38 11.23 14.88
N ILE A 26 -7.53 10.50 14.16
CA ILE A 26 -6.68 9.44 14.72
C ILE A 26 -5.47 10.03 15.45
N ALA A 27 -4.89 11.12 14.92
CA ALA A 27 -3.68 11.72 15.47
C ALA A 27 -3.93 12.59 16.71
N GLY A 28 -5.18 13.02 16.92
CA GLY A 28 -5.58 13.85 18.06
C GLY A 28 -4.80 15.16 18.11
N GLU A 29 -4.42 15.57 19.32
CA GLU A 29 -3.74 16.85 19.57
C GLU A 29 -2.37 16.95 18.89
N ASN A 30 -1.69 15.82 18.68
CA ASN A 30 -0.35 15.77 18.09
C ASN A 30 -0.35 15.79 16.55
N ALA A 31 -1.52 15.97 15.91
CA ALA A 31 -1.64 15.91 14.45
C ALA A 31 -0.65 16.83 13.72
N LYS A 32 -0.45 18.05 14.20
CA LYS A 32 0.45 19.02 13.55
C LYS A 32 1.92 18.62 13.65
N GLU A 33 2.34 18.07 14.78
CA GLU A 33 3.70 17.60 14.97
C GLU A 33 3.96 16.38 14.09
N ILE A 34 3.05 15.42 14.11
CA ILE A 34 3.17 14.17 13.35
C ILE A 34 3.19 14.43 11.84
N ALA A 35 2.37 15.38 11.37
CA ALA A 35 2.34 15.76 9.95
C ALA A 35 3.69 16.26 9.43
N ARG A 36 4.56 16.85 10.28
CA ARG A 36 5.90 17.33 9.85
C ARG A 36 6.85 16.21 9.48
N SER A 37 6.58 14.99 9.95
CA SER A 37 7.37 13.80 9.66
C SER A 37 6.78 12.95 8.53
N ILE A 38 5.70 13.43 7.89
CA ILE A 38 5.04 12.74 6.78
C ILE A 38 5.26 13.54 5.50
N ILE A 39 5.81 12.89 4.49
CA ILE A 39 5.93 13.42 3.13
C ILE A 39 4.82 12.77 2.31
N ILE A 40 4.06 13.56 1.57
CA ILE A 40 2.94 13.09 0.74
C ILE A 40 3.22 13.45 -0.72
N TYR A 41 3.15 12.46 -1.60
CA TYR A 41 3.10 12.61 -3.04
C TYR A 41 1.69 12.24 -3.51
N GLU A 42 1.06 13.09 -4.33
CA GLU A 42 -0.29 12.87 -4.85
C GLU A 42 -0.25 12.74 -6.39
N PRO A 43 0.32 11.65 -6.95
CA PRO A 43 0.45 11.50 -8.39
C PRO A 43 -0.92 11.34 -9.06
N LEU A 44 -1.13 12.09 -10.15
CA LEU A 44 -2.35 12.13 -10.95
C LEU A 44 -2.28 11.24 -12.22
N SER A 45 -1.14 10.58 -12.43
CA SER A 45 -0.93 9.68 -13.55
C SER A 45 0.02 8.54 -13.19
N PHE A 46 0.07 7.53 -14.05
CA PHE A 46 0.97 6.40 -13.87
C PHE A 46 2.46 6.79 -13.97
N GLU A 47 2.78 7.75 -14.83
CA GLU A 47 4.13 8.31 -14.97
C GLU A 47 4.54 9.10 -13.72
N GLU A 48 3.64 9.92 -13.17
CA GLU A 48 3.87 10.64 -11.91
C GLU A 48 4.03 9.70 -10.72
N GLN A 49 3.31 8.57 -10.70
CA GLN A 49 3.50 7.54 -9.68
C GLN A 49 4.93 6.98 -9.76
N TYR A 50 5.41 6.68 -10.97
CA TYR A 50 6.78 6.22 -11.13
C TYR A 50 7.80 7.26 -10.67
N ALA A 51 7.61 8.52 -11.06
CA ALA A 51 8.46 9.62 -10.63
C ALA A 51 8.48 9.74 -9.09
N SER A 52 7.33 9.60 -8.44
CA SER A 52 7.22 9.61 -6.97
C SER A 52 7.99 8.46 -6.33
N VAL A 53 7.88 7.24 -6.88
CA VAL A 53 8.65 6.07 -6.44
C VAL A 53 10.16 6.28 -6.64
N ARG A 54 10.58 6.96 -7.72
CA ARG A 54 11.99 7.33 -7.93
C ARG A 54 12.47 8.39 -6.95
N GLU A 55 11.63 9.34 -6.55
CA GLU A 55 12.00 10.35 -5.57
C GLU A 55 12.29 9.74 -4.19
N VAL A 56 11.61 8.63 -3.84
CA VAL A 56 11.91 7.86 -2.61
C VAL A 56 13.39 7.50 -2.54
N GLU A 57 14.05 7.14 -3.66
CA GLU A 57 15.48 6.84 -3.69
C GLU A 57 16.35 8.01 -3.21
N ARG A 58 15.99 9.24 -3.62
CA ARG A 58 16.76 10.45 -3.29
C ARG A 58 16.71 10.77 -1.80
N ILE A 59 15.57 10.54 -1.17
CA ILE A 59 15.36 10.84 0.26
C ILE A 59 15.47 9.60 1.16
N ALA A 60 15.79 8.43 0.60
CA ALA A 60 15.94 7.18 1.35
C ALA A 60 17.03 7.22 2.43
N GLY A 61 17.95 8.19 2.40
CA GLY A 61 18.93 8.44 3.44
C GLY A 61 18.40 9.17 4.68
N GLU A 62 17.17 9.72 4.64
CA GLU A 62 16.64 10.62 5.68
C GLU A 62 15.91 9.91 6.84
N ASN A 63 16.40 8.75 7.29
CA ASN A 63 15.78 7.96 8.36
C ASN A 63 14.28 7.65 8.12
N ILE A 64 13.99 7.09 6.94
CA ILE A 64 12.64 6.65 6.59
C ILE A 64 12.33 5.34 7.31
N GLY A 65 11.18 5.26 7.97
CA GLY A 65 10.69 4.03 8.59
C GLY A 65 9.66 3.29 7.73
N LEU A 66 8.89 4.02 6.96
CA LEU A 66 7.73 3.50 6.23
C LEU A 66 7.48 4.26 4.93
N VAL A 67 7.23 3.52 3.86
CA VAL A 67 6.72 4.03 2.58
C VAL A 67 5.41 3.32 2.28
N ILE A 68 4.35 4.09 2.02
CA ILE A 68 3.03 3.58 1.67
C ILE A 68 2.72 4.01 0.23
N LEU A 69 2.32 3.06 -0.61
CA LEU A 69 1.77 3.31 -1.94
C LEU A 69 0.28 2.92 -1.93
N ASP A 70 -0.61 3.91 -1.97
CA ASP A 70 -2.06 3.77 -1.78
C ASP A 70 -2.88 4.46 -2.90
N SER A 71 -3.47 3.78 -3.87
CA SER A 71 -3.18 2.39 -4.26
C SER A 71 -2.27 2.34 -5.45
N ALA A 72 -1.54 1.23 -5.56
CA ALA A 72 -0.71 0.96 -6.71
C ALA A 72 -1.53 0.63 -7.97
N THR A 73 -2.87 0.65 -7.91
CA THR A 73 -3.75 0.10 -8.95
C THR A 73 -4.76 1.05 -9.58
N SER A 74 -4.91 2.26 -9.05
CA SER A 74 -5.94 3.23 -9.51
C SER A 74 -5.85 3.54 -11.00
N TYR A 75 -4.64 3.64 -11.56
CA TYR A 75 -4.43 3.97 -12.98
C TYR A 75 -4.47 2.77 -13.94
N TYR A 76 -4.47 1.54 -13.42
CA TYR A 76 -4.48 0.32 -14.25
C TYR A 76 -5.86 -0.06 -14.75
N ARG A 77 -6.90 0.32 -13.99
CA ARG A 77 -8.27 -0.11 -14.30
C ARG A 77 -8.74 0.44 -15.64
N PHE A 78 -8.22 1.59 -16.06
CA PHE A 78 -8.58 2.26 -17.32
C PHE A 78 -7.93 1.64 -18.56
N GLU A 79 -6.83 0.90 -18.41
CA GLU A 79 -6.07 0.35 -19.56
C GLU A 79 -6.36 -1.12 -19.84
N LEU A 80 -7.32 -1.73 -19.12
CA LEU A 80 -7.73 -3.12 -19.30
C LEU A 80 -8.67 -3.35 -20.50
N GLU A 81 -9.10 -2.29 -21.19
CA GLU A 81 -9.91 -2.40 -22.41
C GLU A 81 -9.09 -2.89 -23.61
N ASP A 82 -7.75 -2.74 -23.56
CA ASP A 82 -6.81 -3.27 -24.55
C ASP A 82 -5.80 -4.23 -23.90
N GLU A 83 -5.76 -5.47 -24.40
CA GLU A 83 -4.99 -6.56 -23.81
C GLU A 83 -3.47 -6.31 -23.87
N GLU A 84 -2.98 -5.67 -24.95
CA GLU A 84 -1.56 -5.36 -25.10
C GLU A 84 -1.13 -4.25 -24.13
N THR A 85 -1.92 -3.18 -24.04
CA THR A 85 -1.68 -2.06 -23.12
C THR A 85 -1.73 -2.53 -21.67
N GLY A 86 -2.71 -3.37 -21.31
CA GLY A 86 -2.80 -3.96 -19.98
C GLY A 86 -1.62 -4.87 -19.59
N ILE A 87 -0.95 -5.54 -20.54
CA ILE A 87 0.29 -6.30 -20.26
C ILE A 87 1.45 -5.35 -19.95
N LYS A 88 1.65 -4.31 -20.76
CA LYS A 88 2.75 -3.34 -20.58
C LYS A 88 2.65 -2.68 -19.20
N SER A 89 1.45 -2.27 -18.83
CA SER A 89 1.22 -1.59 -17.56
C SER A 89 1.46 -2.55 -16.39
N ARG A 90 0.93 -3.78 -16.41
CA ARG A 90 1.21 -4.78 -15.35
C ARG A 90 2.71 -5.03 -15.17
N ARG A 91 3.47 -5.08 -16.27
CA ARG A 91 4.92 -5.22 -16.22
C ARG A 91 5.59 -4.01 -15.57
N GLU A 92 5.16 -2.81 -15.95
CA GLU A 92 5.69 -1.60 -15.34
C GLU A 92 5.35 -1.52 -13.85
N LEU A 93 4.15 -1.93 -13.43
CA LEU A 93 3.80 -2.05 -12.01
C LEU A 93 4.80 -2.91 -11.25
N ALA A 94 5.09 -4.09 -11.81
CA ALA A 94 6.02 -5.03 -11.22
C ALA A 94 7.43 -4.44 -11.13
N ASN A 95 7.85 -3.64 -12.13
CA ASN A 95 9.12 -2.92 -12.08
C ASN A 95 9.14 -1.89 -10.94
N GLN A 96 8.10 -1.06 -10.79
CA GLN A 96 8.02 -0.06 -9.73
C GLN A 96 8.04 -0.69 -8.34
N ILE A 97 7.22 -1.73 -8.14
CA ILE A 97 7.15 -2.46 -6.87
C ILE A 97 8.47 -3.19 -6.59
N GLY A 98 9.09 -3.78 -7.62
CA GLY A 98 10.42 -4.40 -7.51
C GLY A 98 11.50 -3.39 -7.12
N PHE A 99 11.48 -2.20 -7.70
CA PHE A 99 12.39 -1.10 -7.36
C PHE A 99 12.18 -0.62 -5.91
N LEU A 100 10.93 -0.38 -5.50
CA LEU A 100 10.61 -0.01 -4.13
C LEU A 100 11.02 -1.11 -3.13
N HIS A 101 10.85 -2.38 -3.48
CA HIS A 101 11.33 -3.51 -2.68
C HIS A 101 12.85 -3.51 -2.52
N ALA A 102 13.59 -3.21 -3.59
CA ALA A 102 15.05 -3.10 -3.55
C ALA A 102 15.50 -1.94 -2.64
N LEU A 103 14.85 -0.77 -2.75
CA LEU A 103 15.09 0.37 -1.88
C LEU A 103 14.82 0.04 -0.40
N ALA A 104 13.68 -0.60 -0.12
CA ALA A 104 13.31 -1.02 1.23
C ALA A 104 14.38 -1.94 1.84
N ARG A 105 14.90 -2.90 1.07
CA ARG A 105 15.99 -3.78 1.51
C ARG A 105 17.31 -3.03 1.72
N LYS A 106 17.64 -2.09 0.84
CA LYS A 106 18.89 -1.34 0.88
C LYS A 106 18.94 -0.36 2.06
N HIS A 107 17.83 0.30 2.35
CA HIS A 107 17.74 1.39 3.34
C HIS A 107 17.05 0.99 4.65
N GLY A 108 16.45 -0.20 4.72
CA GLY A 108 15.91 -0.76 5.96
C GLY A 108 14.51 -0.27 6.35
N PHE A 109 13.78 0.40 5.45
CA PHE A 109 12.40 0.82 5.69
C PHE A 109 11.39 -0.27 5.30
N VAL A 110 10.15 -0.14 5.81
CA VAL A 110 9.02 -1.01 5.41
C VAL A 110 8.28 -0.39 4.23
N ALA A 111 8.01 -1.17 3.19
CA ALA A 111 7.12 -0.76 2.10
C ALA A 111 5.77 -1.46 2.24
N VAL A 112 4.68 -0.68 2.28
CA VAL A 112 3.30 -1.17 2.30
C VAL A 112 2.61 -0.70 1.04
N ILE A 113 1.92 -1.61 0.36
CA ILE A 113 1.23 -1.34 -0.89
C ILE A 113 -0.21 -1.78 -0.73
N THR A 114 -1.17 -0.93 -1.07
CA THR A 114 -2.57 -1.33 -1.20
C THR A 114 -2.84 -1.74 -2.64
N ASN A 115 -3.65 -2.79 -2.78
CA ASN A 115 -3.99 -3.37 -4.06
C ASN A 115 -5.47 -3.69 -4.07
N GLN A 116 -6.16 -3.30 -5.14
CA GLN A 116 -7.56 -3.63 -5.32
C GLN A 116 -7.70 -5.07 -5.84
N VAL A 117 -8.80 -5.70 -5.48
CA VAL A 117 -9.12 -7.08 -5.85
C VAL A 117 -10.38 -7.12 -6.69
N TYR A 118 -10.49 -8.12 -7.56
CA TYR A 118 -11.70 -8.41 -8.32
C TYR A 118 -12.18 -9.83 -8.05
N SER A 119 -13.49 -10.00 -7.98
CA SER A 119 -14.14 -11.31 -7.84
C SER A 119 -14.18 -12.01 -9.21
N ASN A 120 -13.54 -13.18 -9.30
CA ASN A 120 -13.65 -14.03 -10.47
C ASN A 120 -14.86 -14.96 -10.30
N ILE A 121 -15.95 -14.64 -10.98
CA ILE A 121 -17.22 -15.38 -10.89
C ILE A 121 -17.09 -16.80 -11.47
N ILE A 122 -16.19 -17.02 -12.43
CA ILE A 122 -16.03 -18.30 -13.15
C ILE A 122 -15.12 -19.26 -12.38
N ALA A 123 -13.97 -18.78 -11.89
CA ALA A 123 -13.00 -19.62 -11.17
C ALA A 123 -13.30 -19.76 -9.67
N GLY A 124 -14.23 -18.95 -9.14
CA GLY A 124 -14.43 -18.77 -7.71
C GLY A 124 -13.28 -17.97 -7.07
N GLY A 125 -13.63 -17.15 -6.08
CA GLY A 125 -12.65 -16.45 -5.24
C GLY A 125 -12.25 -15.04 -5.71
N VAL A 126 -11.42 -14.43 -4.87
CA VAL A 126 -10.91 -13.05 -4.99
C VAL A 126 -9.53 -13.11 -5.61
N ARG A 127 -9.29 -12.39 -6.72
CA ARG A 127 -7.95 -12.27 -7.31
C ARG A 127 -7.40 -10.85 -7.16
N PRO A 128 -6.13 -10.69 -6.73
CA PRO A 128 -5.48 -9.38 -6.70
C PRO A 128 -5.23 -8.87 -8.12
N LEU A 129 -5.41 -7.57 -8.33
CA LEU A 129 -4.92 -6.91 -9.54
C LEU A 129 -3.38 -7.00 -9.59
N GLY A 130 -2.82 -7.08 -10.80
CA GLY A 130 -1.37 -7.23 -11.01
C GLY A 130 -0.85 -8.67 -11.11
N GLY A 131 -1.69 -9.68 -10.85
CA GLY A 131 -1.37 -11.09 -11.13
C GLY A 131 -0.20 -11.67 -10.33
N SER A 132 0.39 -12.76 -10.84
CA SER A 132 1.43 -13.54 -10.15
C SER A 132 2.72 -12.76 -9.87
N SER A 133 3.04 -11.72 -10.65
CA SER A 133 4.25 -10.92 -10.46
C SER A 133 4.24 -10.15 -9.15
N LEU A 134 3.12 -9.47 -8.85
CA LEU A 134 2.96 -8.74 -7.57
C LEU A 134 3.00 -9.70 -6.39
N GLU A 135 2.34 -10.85 -6.54
CA GLU A 135 2.35 -11.90 -5.53
C GLU A 135 3.79 -12.37 -5.28
N HIS A 136 4.58 -12.63 -6.32
CA HIS A 136 5.95 -13.10 -6.22
C HIS A 136 6.88 -12.11 -5.51
N ILE A 137 6.78 -10.81 -5.85
CA ILE A 137 7.61 -9.75 -5.24
C ILE A 137 7.22 -9.58 -3.76
N SER A 138 5.92 -9.60 -3.46
CA SER A 138 5.38 -9.41 -2.11
C SER A 138 5.80 -10.53 -1.16
N LYS A 139 6.42 -10.17 -0.04
CA LYS A 139 6.89 -11.12 0.98
C LYS A 139 5.81 -11.50 1.99
N THR A 140 4.85 -10.60 2.18
CA THR A 140 3.68 -10.78 3.03
C THR A 140 2.47 -10.24 2.30
N ILE A 141 1.37 -10.99 2.30
CA ILE A 141 0.09 -10.55 1.73
C ILE A 141 -0.96 -10.77 2.81
N ILE A 142 -1.73 -9.72 3.09
CA ILE A 142 -2.85 -9.74 4.03
C ILE A 142 -4.10 -9.42 3.24
N GLN A 143 -5.05 -10.36 3.23
CA GLN A 143 -6.36 -10.16 2.66
C GLN A 143 -7.27 -9.50 3.70
N LEU A 144 -7.92 -8.41 3.33
CA LEU A 144 -8.90 -7.72 4.19
C LEU A 144 -10.31 -7.99 3.68
N GLU A 145 -11.19 -8.44 4.57
CA GLU A 145 -12.60 -8.72 4.26
C GLU A 145 -13.55 -8.01 5.23
N LYS A 146 -14.73 -7.62 4.73
CA LYS A 146 -15.81 -7.08 5.55
C LYS A 146 -16.62 -8.24 6.14
N THR A 147 -16.66 -8.33 7.46
CA THR A 147 -17.43 -9.36 8.18
C THR A 147 -18.75 -8.84 8.75
N GLY A 148 -18.92 -7.51 8.84
CA GLY A 148 -20.10 -6.86 9.39
C GLY A 148 -20.00 -5.35 9.38
N GLU A 149 -20.87 -4.69 10.14
CA GLU A 149 -20.83 -3.25 10.34
C GLU A 149 -19.66 -2.88 11.25
N GLY A 150 -18.75 -2.04 10.75
CA GLY A 150 -17.52 -1.66 11.47
C GLY A 150 -16.49 -2.78 11.67
N THR A 151 -16.85 -4.06 11.54
CA THR A 151 -15.96 -5.21 11.71
C THR A 151 -15.31 -5.65 10.39
N ARG A 152 -14.06 -6.07 10.48
CA ARG A 152 -13.23 -6.56 9.38
C ARG A 152 -12.43 -7.78 9.85
N ARG A 153 -11.95 -8.57 8.91
CA ARG A 153 -10.99 -9.64 9.16
C ARG A 153 -9.77 -9.46 8.26
N ALA A 154 -8.60 -9.65 8.86
CA ALA A 154 -7.31 -9.70 8.18
C ALA A 154 -6.84 -11.15 8.16
N THR A 155 -6.77 -11.75 6.97
CA THR A 155 -6.30 -13.12 6.77
C THR A 155 -4.91 -13.10 6.15
N LEU A 156 -3.97 -13.80 6.75
CA LEU A 156 -2.62 -13.95 6.24
C LEU A 156 -2.64 -14.86 5.01
N PHE A 157 -2.61 -14.27 3.83
CA PHE A 157 -2.66 -14.98 2.56
C PHE A 157 -1.29 -15.55 2.19
N LYS A 158 -0.22 -14.79 2.45
CA LYS A 158 1.16 -15.21 2.18
C LYS A 158 2.08 -14.69 3.27
N HIS A 159 2.99 -15.53 3.75
CA HIS A 159 4.10 -15.11 4.61
C HIS A 159 5.27 -16.10 4.51
N ARG A 160 6.50 -15.60 4.58
CA ARG A 160 7.72 -16.43 4.50
C ARG A 160 7.94 -17.42 5.65
N SER A 161 7.18 -17.30 6.75
CA SER A 161 7.52 -17.99 8.02
C SER A 161 6.33 -18.21 8.97
N ARG A 162 5.13 -17.80 8.59
CA ARG A 162 3.93 -17.95 9.41
C ARG A 162 2.91 -18.74 8.58
N PRO A 163 2.09 -19.59 9.21
CA PRO A 163 1.11 -20.39 8.49
C PRO A 163 0.05 -19.48 7.84
N GLU A 164 -0.22 -19.75 6.56
CA GLU A 164 -1.29 -19.13 5.80
C GLU A 164 -2.66 -19.44 6.43
N GLY A 165 -3.65 -18.57 6.18
CA GLY A 165 -5.01 -18.72 6.70
C GLY A 165 -5.19 -18.25 8.15
N THR A 166 -4.10 -17.98 8.88
CA THR A 166 -4.17 -17.31 10.19
C THR A 166 -4.88 -15.97 10.02
N ASN A 167 -5.88 -15.70 10.86
CA ASN A 167 -6.69 -14.49 10.74
C ASN A 167 -6.83 -13.76 12.07
N ALA A 168 -7.12 -12.47 11.97
CA ALA A 168 -7.45 -11.60 13.09
C ALA A 168 -8.65 -10.74 12.73
N GLU A 169 -9.64 -10.68 13.61
CA GLU A 169 -10.76 -9.76 13.48
C GLU A 169 -10.42 -8.42 14.12
N PHE A 170 -10.87 -7.33 13.51
CA PHE A 170 -10.65 -5.97 13.98
C PHE A 170 -11.84 -5.08 13.69
N LYS A 171 -11.92 -3.95 14.40
CA LYS A 171 -12.94 -2.92 14.19
C LYS A 171 -12.32 -1.62 13.69
N ILE A 172 -13.02 -0.96 12.78
CA ILE A 172 -12.72 0.41 12.38
C ILE A 172 -13.49 1.33 13.32
N THR A 173 -12.77 2.06 14.15
CA THR A 173 -13.32 2.94 15.20
C THR A 173 -12.91 4.39 14.99
N ALA A 174 -13.43 5.32 15.78
CA ALA A 174 -12.99 6.72 15.73
C ALA A 174 -11.47 6.88 15.94
N GLU A 175 -10.85 6.03 16.76
CA GLU A 175 -9.42 6.06 17.09
C GLU A 175 -8.53 5.29 16.09
N GLY A 176 -9.11 4.72 15.02
CA GLY A 176 -8.39 3.90 14.05
C GLY A 176 -8.77 2.42 14.16
N ILE A 177 -7.80 1.52 13.97
CA ILE A 177 -7.98 0.07 14.00
C ILE A 177 -7.81 -0.44 15.44
N ARG A 178 -8.76 -1.26 15.91
CA ARG A 178 -8.75 -1.92 17.23
C ARG A 178 -9.04 -3.40 17.11
#